data_AF-A0A841GUP6-F1
#
_entry.id   AF-A0A841GUP6-F1
#
_cell.length_a   1.000
_cell.length_b   1.000
_cell.length_c   1.000
_cell.angle_alpha   90.00
_cell.angle_beta   90.00
_cell.angle_gamma   90.00
#
_symmetry.space_group_name_H-M   'P 1'
#
loop_
_entity.id
_entity.type
_entity.pdbx_description
1 polymer ?
#
loop_
_entity_poly.entity_id
_entity_poly.type
_entity_poly.pdbx_seq_one_letter_code
_entity_poly.pdbx_strand_id
1 'polypeptide(L)' 'MKHNYTAVIQKGKNHWIGWIEEVPGVNSQGLTREELMDNLESALAEMLEITEAPGPGNQAPP' A
#
# COMPACT_ATOMS: atom_id res chain seq x y z
N MET A 1 -17.89 -8.85 3.98
CA MET A 1 -17.05 -10.00 3.61
C MET A 1 -15.64 -9.74 4.14
N LYS A 2 -14.90 -10.77 4.58
CA LYS A 2 -13.47 -10.59 4.90
C LYS A 2 -12.70 -10.80 3.61
N HIS A 3 -12.07 -9.75 3.11
CA HIS A 3 -11.10 -9.84 2.03
C HIS A 3 -9.72 -9.96 2.68
N ASN A 4 -8.98 -10.99 2.30
CA ASN A 4 -7.57 -11.11 2.63
C ASN A 4 -6.77 -10.54 1.46
N TYR A 5 -5.80 -9.69 1.76
CA TYR A 5 -4.91 -9.07 0.80
C TYR A 5 -3.47 -9.44 1.13
N THR A 6 -2.63 -9.54 0.10
CA THR A 6 -1.25 -9.97 0.23
C THR A 6 -0.34 -8.76 0.06
N ALA A 7 0.35 -8.38 1.15
CA ALA A 7 1.36 -7.35 1.12
C ALA A 7 2.74 -7.94 0.78
N VAL A 8 3.33 -7.50 -0.33
CA VAL A 8 4.75 -7.74 -0.60
C VAL A 8 5.55 -6.67 0.12
N ILE A 9 6.54 -7.09 0.91
CA ILE A 9 7.37 -6.20 1.72
C ILE A 9 8.83 -6.40 1.35
N GLN A 10 9.52 -5.30 1.06
CA GLN A 10 10.96 -5.27 0.82
C GLN A 10 11.65 -4.31 1.79
N LYS A 11 12.78 -4.75 2.33
CA LYS A 11 13.65 -3.91 3.16
C LYS A 11 14.65 -3.19 2.27
N GLY A 12 14.52 -1.87 2.16
CA GLY A 12 15.51 -0.99 1.55
C GLY A 12 16.68 -0.70 2.49
N LYS A 13 17.56 0.23 2.07
CA LYS A 13 18.74 0.59 2.87
C LYS A 13 18.39 1.15 4.26
N ASN A 14 17.44 2.09 4.30
CA ASN A 14 17.06 2.84 5.50
C ASN A 14 15.55 2.86 5.76
N HIS A 15 14.78 2.15 4.95
CA HIS A 15 13.31 2.16 5.01
C HIS A 15 12.77 0.83 4.47
N TRP A 16 11.48 0.63 4.61
CA TRP A 16 10.71 -0.47 4.06
C TRP A 16 9.82 0.06 2.95
N ILE A 17 9.67 -0.72 1.88
CA ILE A 17 8.74 -0.47 0.78
C ILE A 17 7.80 -1.67 0.71
N GLY A 18 6.54 -1.45 0.37
CA GLY A 18 5.62 -2.53 0.09
C GLY A 18 4.45 -2.11 -0.79
N TRP A 19 3.71 -3.11 -1.25
CA TRP A 19 2.51 -2.97 -2.08
C TRP A 19 1.58 -4.16 -1.91
N ILE A 20 0.31 -3.97 -2.27
CA ILE A 20 -0.71 -5.02 -2.27
C ILE A 20 -0.74 -5.70 -3.64
N GLU A 21 -0.52 -7.03 -3.70
CA GLU A 21 -0.46 -7.76 -4.97
C GLU A 21 -1.77 -7.67 -5.76
N GLU A 22 -2.89 -7.70 -5.05
CA GLU A 22 -4.22 -7.73 -5.66
C GLU A 22 -4.72 -6.35 -6.10
N VAL A 23 -4.12 -5.26 -5.64
CA VAL A 23 -4.61 -3.89 -5.88
C VAL A 23 -3.49 -3.01 -6.46
N PRO A 24 -3.34 -2.98 -7.79
CA PRO A 24 -2.38 -2.09 -8.45
C PRO A 24 -2.59 -0.64 -8.03
N GLY A 25 -1.52 0.01 -7.61
CA GLY A 25 -1.55 1.40 -7.12
C GLY A 25 -1.60 1.55 -5.61
N VAL A 26 -1.89 0.48 -4.86
CA VAL A 26 -1.75 0.49 -3.40
C VAL A 26 -0.33 0.10 -3.03
N ASN A 27 0.50 1.10 -2.77
CA ASN A 27 1.88 0.96 -2.33
C ASN A 27 2.22 2.04 -1.31
N SER A 28 3.22 1.77 -0.48
CA SER A 28 3.73 2.76 0.46
C SER A 28 5.14 2.42 0.93
N GLN A 29 5.68 3.27 1.78
CA GLN A 29 6.97 3.12 2.44
C GLN A 29 6.87 3.53 3.92
N GLY A 30 7.80 3.04 4.74
CA GLY A 30 7.89 3.39 6.16
C GLY A 30 9.31 3.21 6.69
N LEU A 31 9.71 3.94 7.74
CA LEU A 31 11.01 3.75 8.38
C LEU A 31 11.07 2.42 9.15
N THR A 32 9.93 1.96 9.65
CA THR A 32 9.76 0.64 10.27
C THR A 32 8.80 -0.24 9.47
N ARG A 33 8.81 -1.55 9.74
CA ARG A 33 7.87 -2.49 9.11
C ARG A 33 6.44 -2.22 9.57
N GLU A 34 6.25 -1.86 10.84
CA GLU A 34 4.92 -1.50 11.38
C GLU A 34 4.37 -0.25 10.70
N GLU A 35 5.18 0.80 10.56
CA GLU A 35 4.79 2.01 9.85
C GLU A 35 4.41 1.72 8.39
N LEU A 36 5.17 0.86 7.70
CA LEU A 36 4.79 0.42 6.36
C LEU A 36 3.44 -0.30 6.35
N MET A 37 3.17 -1.18 7.31
CA MET A 37 1.89 -1.91 7.39
C MET A 37 0.72 -0.95 7.63
N ASP A 38 0.85 -0.03 8.59
CA ASP A 38 -0.19 0.97 8.89
C ASP A 38 -0.49 1.85 7.67
N ASN A 39 0.57 2.25 6.94
CA ASN A 39 0.42 3.04 5.71
C ASN A 39 -0.23 2.24 4.57
N LEU A 40 0.09 0.95 4.42
CA LEU A 40 -0.54 0.07 3.42
C LEU A 40 -2.01 -0.19 3.72
N GLU A 41 -2.36 -0.41 4.99
CA GLU A 41 -3.75 -0.58 5.41
C GLU A 41 -4.58 0.68 5.14
N SER A 42 -4.01 1.86 5.42
CA SER A 42 -4.65 3.14 5.16
C SER A 42 -4.87 3.37 3.65
N ALA A 43 -3.82 3.18 2.83
CA ALA A 43 -3.93 3.33 1.38
C ALA A 43 -4.90 2.31 0.74
N LEU A 44 -4.94 1.09 1.26
CA LEU A 44 -5.89 0.06 0.83
C LEU A 44 -7.32 0.45 1.20
N ALA A 45 -7.55 0.94 2.41
CA ALA A 45 -8.87 1.41 2.85
C ALA A 45 -9.36 2.56 1.98
N GLU A 46 -8.51 3.56 1.72
CA GLU A 46 -8.84 4.68 0.81
C GLU A 46 -9.20 4.17 -0.59
N MET A 47 -8.42 3.24 -1.15
CA MET A 47 -8.69 2.68 -2.47
C MET A 47 -10.00 1.88 -2.52
N LEU A 48 -10.36 1.16 -1.46
CA LEU A 48 -11.60 0.39 -1.36
C LEU A 48 -12.82 1.26 -1.06
N GLU A 49 -12.63 2.40 -0.39
CA GLU A 49 -13.66 3.42 -0.19
C GLU A 49 -14.01 4.15 -1.50
N ILE A 50 -13.09 4.22 -2.46
CA ILE A 50 -13.35 4.72 -3.81
C ILE A 50 -14.10 3.65 -4.63
N THR A 51 -15.40 3.51 -4.36
CA THR A 51 -16.34 2.83 -5.27
C THR A 51 -17.08 3.81 -6.20
N GLU A 52 -16.78 5.11 -6.17
CA GLU A 52 -17.23 6.09 -7.18
C GLU A 52 -16.15 7.16 -7.48
N ALA A 53 -15.44 6.99 -8.62
CA ALA A 53 -14.65 7.97 -9.41
C ALA A 53 -13.09 7.80 -9.46
N PRO A 54 -12.44 7.94 -10.63
CA PRO A 54 -11.03 7.57 -10.84
C PRO A 54 -10.05 8.76 -10.78
N GLY A 55 -8.80 8.52 -10.33
CA GLY A 55 -7.65 9.42 -10.58
C GLY A 55 -6.36 8.97 -9.88
N PRO A 56 -5.19 8.86 -10.57
CA PRO A 56 -4.04 8.12 -10.07
C PRO A 56 -3.16 8.97 -9.15
N GLY A 57 -3.14 8.65 -7.86
CA GLY A 57 -2.13 9.11 -6.91
C GLY A 57 -0.96 8.13 -6.80
N ASN A 58 -0.42 7.65 -7.92
CA ASN A 58 0.66 6.67 -7.89
C ASN A 58 2.02 7.38 -7.88
N GLN A 59 2.58 7.59 -6.69
CA GLN A 59 4.02 7.79 -6.59
C GLN A 59 4.66 6.42 -6.82
N ALA A 60 5.19 6.21 -8.02
CA ALA A 60 6.02 5.03 -8.29
C ALA A 60 7.21 5.03 -7.32
N PRO A 61 7.56 3.88 -6.72
CA PRO A 61 8.83 3.78 -6.03
C PRO A 61 9.98 3.98 -7.05
N PRO A 62 11.11 4.57 -6.66
CA PRO A 62 12.30 4.64 -7.51
C PRO A 62 12.87 3.26 -7.85
#